data_AF-A0A642V5T2-F1
#
_entry.id   AF-A0A642V5T2-F1
#
_cell.length_a   1.000
_cell.length_b   1.000
_cell.length_c   1.000
_cell.angle_alpha   90.00
_cell.angle_beta   90.00
_cell.angle_gamma   90.00
#
_symmetry.space_group_name_H-M   'P 1'
#
loop_
_entity.id
_entity.type
_entity.pdbx_description
1 polymer ?
#
loop_
_entity_poly.entity_id
_entity_poly.type
_entity_poly.pdbx_seq_one_letter_code
_entity_poly.pdbx_strand_id
1 'polypeptide(L)'
;MLGYRGGVRAVPRAMGSRRLMSSSRMLRNEGASRPKKEDEERVVEGVRDPGTATHGYDPLKPRKPLSRIALGGSNKSIDHGRGRVQGVFSWKPALLFLATGGILTYYFVSEKRRIDSQREAEAHRGVGKPKVGGPFSLTDHNGNPFSDADLRGRWSLIYFGFSMCPDICPDELDKMSEMLDRINAHEKVLTPVFITCDPHRDSPDVLKRYLAEFHPDIIGLTGSYDDIKQTCKHYRVYFSTPPDLKPGQDYLVDHSIFFYLMDPEGNFVDALGRNYTADEATSIVQSHMREWRPAADRQHDQDKNKSFLERLITKN
;
A
#
# COMPACT_ATOMS: atom_id res chain seq x y z
N MET A 1 36.42 -63.97 -32.92
CA MET A 1 35.52 -63.71 -34.06
C MET A 1 35.00 -62.28 -33.93
N LEU A 2 35.23 -61.46 -34.98
CA LEU A 2 34.60 -60.19 -35.40
C LEU A 2 34.00 -59.26 -34.30
N GLY A 3 34.28 -57.95 -34.20
CA GLY A 3 34.75 -56.95 -35.16
C GLY A 3 33.76 -55.77 -35.23
N TYR A 4 34.30 -54.54 -35.33
CA TYR A 4 33.68 -53.22 -35.67
C TYR A 4 32.99 -52.41 -34.54
N ARG A 5 33.47 -51.21 -34.14
CA ARG A 5 33.71 -49.88 -34.77
C ARG A 5 32.46 -49.00 -34.97
N GLY A 6 32.36 -47.95 -34.13
CA GLY A 6 32.32 -46.52 -34.51
C GLY A 6 31.02 -45.90 -35.05
N GLY A 7 30.79 -44.63 -34.72
CA GLY A 7 29.96 -43.75 -35.56
C GLY A 7 29.23 -42.60 -34.88
N VAL A 8 29.91 -41.46 -34.73
CA VAL A 8 29.32 -40.12 -34.60
C VAL A 8 28.47 -39.80 -35.83
N ARG A 9 27.29 -39.18 -35.67
CA ARG A 9 26.67 -38.36 -36.72
C ARG A 9 25.87 -37.19 -36.14
N ALA A 10 26.29 -36.01 -36.57
CA ALA A 10 25.58 -34.74 -36.45
C ALA A 10 24.91 -34.37 -37.81
N VAL A 11 24.08 -33.30 -37.77
CA VAL A 11 23.62 -32.43 -38.89
C VAL A 11 22.32 -32.92 -39.61
N PRO A 12 21.34 -32.07 -40.08
CA PRO A 12 21.45 -30.65 -40.48
C PRO A 12 20.41 -29.60 -40.01
N ARG A 13 20.84 -28.34 -40.26
CA ARG A 13 20.15 -27.05 -40.40
C ARG A 13 18.98 -27.01 -41.41
N ALA A 14 17.98 -26.16 -41.13
CA ALA A 14 17.34 -25.18 -42.04
C ALA A 14 16.50 -24.22 -41.14
N MET A 15 16.75 -22.92 -40.97
CA MET A 15 16.83 -21.76 -41.87
C MET A 15 15.45 -21.33 -42.42
N GLY A 16 14.94 -20.19 -41.94
CA GLY A 16 13.71 -19.53 -42.42
C GLY A 16 13.05 -18.67 -41.32
N SER A 17 13.60 -17.51 -40.97
CA SER A 17 13.20 -16.19 -41.50
C SER A 17 11.72 -15.85 -41.31
N ARG A 18 11.41 -14.96 -40.35
CA ARG A 18 10.56 -13.77 -40.56
C ARG A 18 10.59 -12.85 -39.34
N ARG A 19 11.14 -11.66 -39.57
CA ARG A 19 10.93 -10.45 -38.77
C ARG A 19 9.44 -10.12 -38.75
N LEU A 20 8.90 -9.76 -37.59
CA LEU A 20 7.87 -8.73 -37.48
C LEU A 20 8.08 -7.94 -36.19
N MET A 21 8.66 -6.74 -36.34
CA MET A 21 8.47 -5.65 -35.39
C MET A 21 7.01 -5.18 -35.52
N SER A 22 6.32 -5.05 -34.39
CA SER A 22 5.05 -4.32 -34.29
C SER A 22 5.20 -3.41 -33.07
N SER A 23 5.80 -2.24 -33.24
CA SER A 23 5.14 -0.98 -33.61
C SER A 23 4.16 -0.50 -32.54
N SER A 24 4.70 0.28 -31.60
CA SER A 24 3.95 1.18 -30.73
C SER A 24 3.13 2.14 -31.59
N ARG A 25 1.81 1.97 -31.60
CA ARG A 25 0.88 2.99 -32.09
C ARG A 25 0.63 4.01 -30.99
N MET A 26 1.39 5.11 -31.09
CA MET A 26 0.97 6.41 -30.59
C MET A 26 -0.32 6.84 -31.30
N LEU A 27 -1.37 7.13 -30.53
CA LEU A 27 -2.54 7.84 -31.03
C LEU A 27 -2.24 9.34 -30.96
N ARG A 28 -1.90 9.93 -32.12
CA ARG A 28 -2.05 11.36 -32.40
C ARG A 28 -3.47 11.60 -32.91
N ASN A 29 -4.16 12.55 -32.31
CA ASN A 29 -5.37 13.16 -32.85
C ASN A 29 -4.96 14.53 -33.40
N GLU A 30 -5.04 14.72 -34.73
CA GLU A 30 -4.93 16.01 -35.40
C GLU A 30 -6.29 16.37 -35.99
N GLY A 31 -6.68 17.64 -35.84
CA GLY A 31 -7.54 18.30 -36.82
C GLY A 31 -8.62 19.20 -36.26
N ALA A 32 -8.34 20.51 -36.14
CA ALA A 32 -9.23 21.59 -36.59
C ALA A 32 -8.53 22.98 -36.52
N SER A 33 -7.84 23.31 -37.61
CA SER A 33 -7.85 24.58 -38.38
C SER A 33 -8.01 25.96 -37.71
N ARG A 34 -6.97 26.77 -37.96
CA ARG A 34 -6.71 28.23 -37.81
C ARG A 34 -7.61 29.11 -38.71
N PRO A 35 -7.68 30.47 -38.58
CA PRO A 35 -6.52 31.36 -38.81
C PRO A 35 -6.41 32.67 -37.98
N LYS A 36 -5.20 33.25 -38.04
CA LYS A 36 -4.82 34.61 -37.60
C LYS A 36 -5.33 35.68 -38.58
N LYS A 37 -5.46 36.94 -38.13
CA LYS A 37 -4.91 38.12 -38.84
C LYS A 37 -4.72 39.33 -37.91
N GLU A 38 -3.67 40.07 -38.22
CA GLU A 38 -3.16 41.28 -37.58
C GLU A 38 -3.76 42.55 -38.23
N ASP A 39 -3.64 43.65 -37.47
CA ASP A 39 -3.44 45.07 -37.83
C ASP A 39 -4.56 46.02 -38.35
N GLU A 40 -4.55 47.18 -37.68
CA GLU A 40 -4.72 48.58 -38.14
C GLU A 40 -6.06 49.36 -38.18
N GLU A 41 -5.98 50.52 -37.50
CA GLU A 41 -6.55 51.87 -37.76
C GLU A 41 -8.05 52.23 -37.64
N ARG A 42 -8.31 53.04 -36.58
CA ARG A 42 -8.73 54.47 -36.57
C ARG A 42 -10.22 54.85 -36.79
N VAL A 43 -10.60 55.88 -36.00
CA VAL A 43 -11.67 56.92 -36.17
C VAL A 43 -13.00 56.64 -35.42
N VAL A 44 -13.20 57.19 -34.21
CA VAL A 44 -13.95 58.43 -33.81
C VAL A 44 -15.48 58.32 -33.89
N GLU A 45 -16.17 58.40 -32.73
CA GLU A 45 -17.23 59.36 -32.33
C GLU A 45 -17.88 58.86 -31.01
N GLY A 46 -17.93 59.66 -29.93
CA GLY A 46 -19.13 60.43 -29.53
C GLY A 46 -20.24 59.49 -29.04
N VAL A 47 -20.69 59.48 -27.78
CA VAL A 47 -21.53 60.51 -27.14
C VAL A 47 -21.76 60.10 -25.67
N ARG A 48 -21.32 60.99 -24.76
CA ARG A 48 -21.94 61.49 -23.51
C ARG A 48 -23.14 60.74 -22.91
N ASP A 49 -23.14 60.69 -21.58
CA ASP A 49 -24.33 61.03 -20.79
C ASP A 49 -23.95 61.70 -19.44
N PRO A 50 -24.86 62.49 -18.86
CA PRO A 50 -24.55 63.73 -18.15
C PRO A 50 -24.81 63.65 -16.65
N GLY A 51 -23.95 64.29 -15.87
CA GLY A 51 -24.08 64.42 -14.42
C GLY A 51 -23.47 65.71 -13.92
N THR A 52 -24.05 66.83 -14.34
CA THR A 52 -23.73 68.18 -13.90
C THR A 52 -23.92 68.37 -12.40
N ALA A 53 -22.86 68.82 -11.72
CA ALA A 53 -22.99 69.71 -10.56
C ALA A 53 -22.11 70.94 -10.81
N THR A 54 -22.81 72.04 -11.06
CA THR A 54 -22.36 73.37 -11.38
C THR A 54 -21.62 74.03 -10.21
N HIS A 55 -20.35 74.39 -10.38
CA HIS A 55 -19.73 75.47 -9.60
C HIS A 55 -19.34 76.59 -10.55
N GLY A 56 -20.13 77.67 -10.51
CA GLY A 56 -19.96 78.87 -11.32
C GLY A 56 -18.59 79.52 -11.11
N TYR A 57 -17.97 79.88 -12.23
CA TYR A 57 -16.73 80.65 -12.31
C TYR A 57 -17.10 82.14 -12.24
N ASP A 58 -16.66 82.82 -11.19
CA ASP A 58 -16.81 84.27 -11.02
C ASP A 58 -15.53 84.96 -11.54
N PRO A 59 -15.60 85.71 -12.66
CA PRO A 59 -14.44 86.31 -13.32
C PRO A 59 -13.88 87.56 -12.62
N LEU A 60 -14.48 88.02 -11.51
CA LEU A 60 -14.08 89.28 -10.85
C LEU A 60 -13.33 89.11 -9.53
N LYS A 61 -12.96 87.87 -9.15
CA LYS A 61 -12.22 87.62 -7.90
C LYS A 61 -10.70 87.67 -8.11
N PRO A 62 -9.96 88.67 -7.57
CA PRO A 62 -8.51 88.71 -7.69
C PRO A 62 -7.87 87.55 -6.92
N ARG A 63 -7.09 86.72 -7.63
CA ARG A 63 -6.37 85.57 -7.06
C ARG A 63 -5.08 86.05 -6.40
N LYS A 64 -4.84 85.65 -5.15
CA LYS A 64 -3.56 85.88 -4.45
C LYS A 64 -2.42 85.18 -5.20
N PRO A 65 -1.26 85.83 -5.43
CA PRO A 65 -0.15 85.18 -6.10
C PRO A 65 0.41 84.04 -5.24
N LEU A 66 0.55 82.86 -5.84
CA LEU A 66 1.26 81.74 -5.23
C LEU A 66 2.73 82.15 -5.03
N SER A 67 3.16 82.23 -3.78
CA SER A 67 4.54 82.55 -3.40
C SER A 67 5.50 81.52 -3.99
N ARG A 68 6.36 81.95 -4.93
CA ARG A 68 7.60 81.24 -5.25
C ARG A 68 8.53 81.38 -4.05
N ILE A 69 8.58 80.37 -3.21
CA ILE A 69 9.69 80.20 -2.28
C ILE A 69 10.76 79.41 -3.04
N ALA A 70 11.79 80.12 -3.48
CA ALA A 70 13.02 79.54 -4.00
C ALA A 70 13.80 78.96 -2.80
N LEU A 71 13.72 77.64 -2.62
CA LEU A 71 14.60 76.90 -1.71
C LEU A 71 15.82 76.43 -2.50
N GLY A 72 16.83 77.28 -2.59
CA GLY A 72 18.06 77.00 -3.32
C GLY A 72 19.09 78.11 -3.14
N GLY A 73 19.59 78.28 -1.92
CA GLY A 73 20.68 79.20 -1.65
C GLY A 73 21.24 79.06 -0.24
N SER A 74 22.32 78.27 -0.09
CA SER A 74 23.43 78.53 0.84
C SER A 74 24.47 77.42 0.70
N ASN A 75 25.63 77.77 0.13
CA ASN A 75 26.87 77.03 0.32
C ASN A 75 27.24 77.10 1.81
N LYS A 76 27.10 75.97 2.51
CA LYS A 76 27.88 75.68 3.70
C LYS A 76 28.59 74.36 3.45
N SER A 77 29.92 74.45 3.39
CA SER A 77 30.84 73.32 3.45
C SER A 77 30.50 72.46 4.67
N ILE A 78 29.90 71.30 4.42
CA ILE A 78 29.76 70.24 5.40
C ILE A 78 30.66 69.11 4.95
N ASP A 79 31.62 68.85 5.83
CA ASP A 79 32.61 67.79 5.92
C ASP A 79 32.26 66.47 5.21
N HIS A 80 33.25 65.90 4.52
CA HIS A 80 33.15 64.62 3.81
C HIS A 80 33.09 63.43 4.79
N GLY A 81 31.94 63.22 5.41
CA GLY A 81 31.58 61.94 5.99
C GLY A 81 31.10 60.98 4.89
N ARG A 82 31.88 59.96 4.54
CA ARG A 82 31.53 58.86 3.62
C ARG A 82 30.14 58.29 3.96
N GLY A 83 29.10 58.75 3.26
CA GLY A 83 27.78 58.13 3.22
C GLY A 83 27.88 56.80 2.48
N ARG A 84 28.04 55.72 3.23
CA ARG A 84 28.00 54.34 2.72
C ARG A 84 26.60 54.11 2.13
N VAL A 85 26.52 53.94 0.81
CA VAL A 85 25.31 53.46 0.13
C VAL A 85 24.94 52.13 0.78
N GLN A 86 24.00 52.14 1.73
CA GLN A 86 23.42 50.91 2.26
C GLN A 86 22.49 50.38 1.18
N GLY A 87 23.04 49.50 0.33
CA GLY A 87 22.21 48.71 -0.57
C GLY A 87 21.12 48.01 0.24
N VAL A 88 19.95 47.86 -0.39
CA VAL A 88 18.70 47.24 0.13
C VAL A 88 18.85 45.82 0.68
N PHE A 89 20.07 45.30 0.80
CA PHE A 89 20.41 44.02 1.39
C PHE A 89 21.55 44.20 2.39
N SER A 90 21.20 44.54 3.63
CA SER A 90 22.13 44.39 4.75
C SER A 90 22.13 42.94 5.22
N TRP A 91 23.28 42.40 5.60
CA TRP A 91 23.40 40.99 6.03
C TRP A 91 22.59 40.67 7.31
N LYS A 92 22.33 41.69 8.14
CA LYS A 92 21.55 41.56 9.39
C LYS A 92 20.09 41.14 9.15
N PRO A 93 19.28 41.84 8.33
CA PRO A 93 17.92 41.38 8.02
C PRO A 93 17.89 40.06 7.24
N ALA A 94 18.90 39.77 6.41
CA ALA A 94 18.99 38.48 5.73
C ALA A 94 19.14 37.32 6.73
N LEU A 95 19.96 37.50 7.77
CA LEU A 95 20.16 36.50 8.82
C LEU A 95 18.89 36.32 9.67
N LEU A 96 18.18 37.42 9.98
CA LEU A 96 16.89 37.35 10.66
C LEU A 96 15.83 36.60 9.82
N PHE A 97 15.78 36.85 8.51
CA PHE A 97 14.84 36.16 7.60
C PHE A 97 15.14 34.66 7.48
N LEU A 98 16.41 34.27 7.41
CA LEU A 98 16.81 32.87 7.41
C LEU A 98 16.50 32.19 8.73
N ALA A 99 16.71 32.88 9.86
CA ALA A 99 16.40 32.35 11.18
C ALA A 99 14.88 32.17 11.38
N THR A 100 14.06 33.18 11.05
CA THR A 100 12.60 33.06 11.18
C THR A 100 12.01 32.08 10.19
N GLY A 101 12.51 32.05 8.94
CA GLY A 101 12.16 31.05 7.95
C GLY A 101 12.48 29.63 8.42
N GLY A 102 13.69 29.40 8.93
CA GLY A 102 14.10 28.11 9.47
C GLY A 102 13.27 27.64 10.67
N ILE A 103 12.97 28.54 11.61
CA ILE A 103 12.11 28.25 12.77
C ILE A 103 10.69 27.91 12.32
N LEU A 104 10.12 28.67 11.39
CA LEU A 104 8.77 28.43 10.88
C LEU A 104 8.70 27.11 10.09
N THR A 105 9.69 26.82 9.24
CA THR A 105 9.80 25.53 8.54
C THR A 105 9.95 24.37 9.52
N TYR A 106 10.79 24.51 10.55
CA TYR A 106 10.94 23.50 11.60
C TYR A 106 9.61 23.25 12.33
N TYR A 107 8.90 24.31 12.71
CA TYR A 107 7.59 24.21 13.35
C TYR A 107 6.58 23.48 12.47
N PHE A 108 6.41 23.87 11.20
CA PHE A 108 5.48 23.21 10.29
C PHE A 108 5.86 21.76 9.99
N VAL A 109 7.15 21.45 9.85
CA VAL A 109 7.62 20.06 9.65
C VAL A 109 7.40 19.21 10.91
N SER A 110 7.64 19.78 12.10
CA SER A 110 7.39 19.11 13.38
C SER A 110 5.90 18.86 13.61
N GLU A 111 5.06 19.86 13.37
CA GLU A 111 3.61 19.75 13.54
C GLU A 111 2.99 18.79 12.52
N LYS A 112 3.46 18.85 11.26
CA LYS A 112 3.04 17.90 10.22
C LYS A 112 3.38 16.46 10.60
N ARG A 113 4.57 16.19 11.16
CA ARG A 113 4.93 14.85 11.66
C ARG A 113 4.03 14.37 12.79
N ARG A 114 3.63 15.28 13.71
CA ARG A 114 2.69 14.95 14.79
C ARG A 114 1.31 14.59 14.24
N ILE A 115 0.78 15.41 13.33
CA ILE A 115 -0.53 15.18 12.71
C ILE A 115 -0.51 13.92 11.85
N ASP A 116 0.54 13.67 11.08
CA ASP A 116 0.67 12.46 10.26
C ASP A 116 0.73 11.20 11.14
N SER A 117 1.49 11.22 12.26
CA SER A 117 1.51 10.10 13.22
C SER A 117 0.13 9.85 13.89
N GLN A 118 -0.63 10.91 14.15
CA GLN A 118 -1.99 10.79 14.68
C GLN A 118 -2.96 10.27 13.63
N ARG A 119 -2.82 10.70 12.36
CA ARG A 119 -3.63 10.21 11.24
C ARG A 119 -3.34 8.76 10.91
N GLU A 120 -2.08 8.32 10.99
CA GLU A 120 -1.72 6.92 10.88
C GLU A 120 -2.34 6.12 12.04
N ALA A 121 -2.22 6.60 13.28
CA ALA A 121 -2.84 5.96 14.44
C ALA A 121 -4.38 5.93 14.37
N GLU A 122 -5.01 6.96 13.79
CA GLU A 122 -6.46 7.05 13.57
C GLU A 122 -6.93 6.21 12.39
N ALA A 123 -6.15 6.13 11.30
CA ALA A 123 -6.40 5.24 10.17
C ALA A 123 -6.25 3.76 10.57
N HIS A 124 -5.38 3.47 11.54
CA HIS A 124 -5.22 2.16 12.17
C HIS A 124 -6.11 1.97 13.40
N ARG A 125 -7.02 2.90 13.71
CA ARG A 125 -7.93 2.81 14.85
C ARG A 125 -9.05 1.81 14.53
N GLY A 126 -8.69 0.55 14.69
CA GLY A 126 -9.53 -0.63 14.91
C GLY A 126 -10.96 -0.54 14.39
N VAL A 127 -11.12 -0.56 13.06
CA VAL A 127 -12.32 -1.18 12.48
C VAL A 127 -12.29 -2.62 12.99
N GLY A 128 -13.33 -3.06 13.70
CA GLY A 128 -13.32 -4.28 14.51
C GLY A 128 -12.63 -5.47 13.83
N LYS A 129 -11.86 -6.25 14.61
CA LYS A 129 -11.08 -7.39 14.09
C LYS A 129 -11.95 -8.21 13.13
N PRO A 130 -11.54 -8.40 11.87
CA PRO A 130 -12.34 -9.17 10.94
C PRO A 130 -12.52 -10.57 11.52
N LYS A 131 -13.78 -11.01 11.60
CA LYS A 131 -14.11 -12.37 12.04
C LYS A 131 -13.72 -13.32 10.91
N VAL A 132 -12.46 -13.72 10.91
CA VAL A 132 -11.83 -14.71 10.03
C VAL A 132 -11.59 -15.95 10.88
N GLY A 133 -11.92 -17.11 10.32
CA GLY A 133 -11.91 -18.38 11.02
C GLY A 133 -13.31 -18.80 11.48
N GLY A 134 -13.45 -20.10 11.72
CA GLY A 134 -14.69 -20.75 12.08
C GLY A 134 -14.49 -22.26 12.21
N PRO A 135 -15.47 -22.98 12.77
CA PRO A 135 -15.39 -24.42 12.89
C PRO A 135 -15.34 -25.05 11.51
N PHE A 136 -14.50 -26.05 11.34
CA PHE A 136 -14.43 -26.85 10.13
C PHE A 136 -14.14 -28.30 10.48
N SER A 137 -14.57 -29.20 9.60
CA SER A 137 -14.30 -30.62 9.67
C SER A 137 -13.91 -31.07 8.28
N LEU A 138 -12.63 -31.42 8.12
CA LEU A 138 -12.02 -31.85 6.87
C LEU A 138 -11.32 -33.19 7.09
N THR A 139 -10.66 -33.68 6.06
CA THR A 139 -9.86 -34.91 6.07
C THR A 139 -8.42 -34.56 5.74
N ASP A 140 -7.48 -35.08 6.53
CA ASP A 140 -6.06 -34.92 6.25
C ASP A 140 -5.60 -35.78 5.05
N HIS A 141 -4.40 -35.49 4.55
CA HIS A 141 -3.76 -36.25 3.47
C HIS A 141 -3.39 -37.70 3.86
N ASN A 142 -3.60 -38.11 5.12
CA ASN A 142 -3.46 -39.49 5.60
C ASN A 142 -4.82 -40.21 5.73
N GLY A 143 -5.94 -39.53 5.44
CA GLY A 143 -7.29 -40.06 5.53
C GLY A 143 -7.96 -39.93 6.91
N ASN A 144 -7.33 -39.23 7.86
CA ASN A 144 -7.91 -39.01 9.19
C ASN A 144 -8.82 -37.78 9.20
N PRO A 145 -9.90 -37.78 9.99
CA PRO A 145 -10.67 -36.57 10.23
C PRO A 145 -9.82 -35.51 10.94
N PHE A 146 -9.93 -34.27 10.51
CA PHE A 146 -9.18 -33.13 11.04
C PHE A 146 -10.09 -31.92 11.20
N SER A 147 -10.03 -31.25 12.34
CA SER A 147 -10.92 -30.15 12.71
C SER A 147 -10.17 -28.93 13.24
N ASP A 148 -10.89 -27.82 13.45
CA ASP A 148 -10.33 -26.64 14.11
C ASP A 148 -9.84 -26.92 15.54
N ALA A 149 -10.38 -27.95 16.20
CA ALA A 149 -9.98 -28.34 17.55
C ALA A 149 -8.55 -28.89 17.59
N ASP A 150 -8.09 -29.55 16.52
CA ASP A 150 -6.75 -30.14 16.40
C ASP A 150 -5.64 -29.09 16.23
N LEU A 151 -6.03 -27.86 15.85
CA LEU A 151 -5.16 -26.69 15.76
C LEU A 151 -5.01 -25.94 17.09
N ARG A 152 -5.83 -26.24 18.10
CA ARG A 152 -5.77 -25.56 19.39
C ARG A 152 -4.52 -25.96 20.17
N GLY A 153 -4.01 -25.04 20.97
CA GLY A 153 -2.80 -25.21 21.78
C GLY A 153 -1.49 -24.95 21.03
N ARG A 154 -1.53 -24.72 19.71
CA ARG A 154 -0.36 -24.36 18.90
C ARG A 154 -0.69 -23.22 17.96
N TRP A 155 0.32 -22.49 17.53
CA TRP A 155 0.15 -21.55 16.43
C TRP A 155 -0.09 -22.33 15.15
N SER A 156 -0.95 -21.81 14.28
CA SER A 156 -1.22 -22.44 12.99
C SER A 156 -1.07 -21.44 11.86
N LEU A 157 -0.42 -21.86 10.77
CA LEU A 157 -0.27 -21.08 9.55
C LEU A 157 -1.04 -21.76 8.44
N ILE A 158 -2.20 -21.17 8.08
CA ILE A 158 -3.13 -21.77 7.13
C ILE A 158 -2.95 -21.11 5.76
N TYR A 159 -2.76 -21.92 4.73
CA TYR A 159 -2.72 -21.50 3.33
C TYR A 159 -3.81 -22.20 2.54
N PHE A 160 -4.48 -21.44 1.67
CA PHE A 160 -5.48 -21.96 0.75
C PHE A 160 -4.88 -22.03 -0.65
N GLY A 161 -4.87 -23.21 -1.27
CA GLY A 161 -4.26 -23.42 -2.58
C GLY A 161 -4.82 -24.65 -3.29
N PHE A 162 -4.18 -25.11 -4.36
CA PHE A 162 -4.53 -26.37 -5.03
C PHE A 162 -3.29 -26.95 -5.74
N SER A 163 -3.23 -28.27 -5.91
CA SER A 163 -2.01 -28.95 -6.40
C SER A 163 -1.64 -28.60 -7.85
N MET A 164 -2.62 -28.24 -8.67
CA MET A 164 -2.45 -27.92 -10.10
C MET A 164 -2.22 -26.42 -10.37
N CYS A 165 -1.86 -25.64 -9.35
CA CYS A 165 -1.57 -24.22 -9.53
C CYS A 165 -0.25 -24.05 -10.30
N PRO A 166 -0.23 -23.33 -11.44
CA PRO A 166 0.93 -23.33 -12.33
C PRO A 166 2.15 -22.65 -11.72
N ASP A 167 1.97 -21.58 -10.93
CA ASP A 167 3.09 -20.72 -10.52
C ASP A 167 3.05 -20.32 -9.03
N ILE A 168 1.90 -19.88 -8.50
CA ILE A 168 1.87 -19.16 -7.20
C ILE A 168 1.93 -20.09 -5.98
N CYS A 169 1.23 -21.23 -6.01
CA CYS A 169 1.22 -22.13 -4.84
C CYS A 169 2.59 -22.72 -4.52
N PRO A 170 3.39 -23.20 -5.50
CA PRO A 170 4.73 -23.70 -5.21
C PRO A 170 5.62 -22.64 -4.54
N ASP A 171 5.67 -21.41 -5.08
CA ASP A 171 6.45 -20.31 -4.51
C ASP A 171 6.07 -20.02 -3.04
N GLU A 172 4.77 -20.02 -2.74
CA GLU A 172 4.27 -19.76 -1.39
C GLU A 172 4.55 -20.94 -0.44
N LEU A 173 4.49 -22.19 -0.92
CA LEU A 173 4.81 -23.37 -0.11
C LEU A 173 6.30 -23.48 0.20
N ASP A 174 7.19 -23.11 -0.73
CA ASP A 174 8.62 -23.00 -0.47
C ASP A 174 8.89 -21.94 0.60
N LYS A 175 8.25 -20.77 0.49
CA LYS A 175 8.34 -19.72 1.50
C LYS A 175 7.82 -20.18 2.87
N MET A 176 6.72 -20.92 2.91
CA MET A 176 6.21 -21.52 4.15
C MET A 176 7.23 -22.50 4.74
N SER A 177 7.87 -23.33 3.91
CA SER A 177 8.89 -24.29 4.33
C SER A 177 10.08 -23.58 4.99
N GLU A 178 10.58 -22.49 4.38
CA GLU A 178 11.63 -21.68 4.98
C GLU A 178 11.22 -21.06 6.33
N MET A 179 9.98 -20.59 6.45
CA MET A 179 9.46 -20.05 7.72
C MET A 179 9.42 -21.13 8.81
N LEU A 180 9.00 -22.35 8.45
CA LEU A 180 8.92 -23.48 9.36
C LEU A 180 10.30 -23.89 9.86
N ASP A 181 11.27 -24.03 8.97
CA ASP A 181 12.65 -24.40 9.33
C ASP A 181 13.25 -23.42 10.33
N ARG A 182 12.91 -22.13 10.22
CA ARG A 182 13.42 -21.07 11.12
C ARG A 182 12.68 -21.01 12.45
N ILE A 183 11.35 -21.13 12.44
CA ILE A 183 10.52 -21.00 13.64
C ILE A 183 10.57 -22.28 14.48
N ASN A 184 10.45 -23.43 13.82
CA ASN A 184 10.41 -24.73 14.47
C ASN A 184 11.79 -25.37 14.69
N ALA A 185 12.88 -24.65 14.40
CA ALA A 185 14.26 -25.12 14.60
C ALA A 185 14.53 -25.66 16.00
N HIS A 186 13.92 -25.04 17.02
CA HIS A 186 14.14 -25.36 18.43
C HIS A 186 12.95 -26.06 19.07
N GLU A 187 11.72 -25.64 18.73
CA GLU A 187 10.49 -26.18 19.28
C GLU A 187 9.39 -26.14 18.22
N LYS A 188 8.61 -27.22 18.06
CA LYS A 188 7.50 -27.29 17.10
C LYS A 188 6.28 -26.49 17.58
N VAL A 189 6.38 -25.17 17.50
CA VAL A 189 5.34 -24.23 17.94
C VAL A 189 4.36 -23.86 16.83
N LEU A 190 4.79 -23.91 15.56
CA LEU A 190 4.00 -23.54 14.39
C LEU A 190 3.53 -24.78 13.61
N THR A 191 2.23 -24.89 13.40
CA THR A 191 1.59 -25.96 12.62
C THR A 191 1.23 -25.44 11.23
N PRO A 192 1.93 -25.87 10.17
CA PRO A 192 1.58 -25.50 8.81
C PRO A 192 0.40 -26.33 8.28
N VAL A 193 -0.59 -25.66 7.71
CA VAL A 193 -1.80 -26.28 7.18
C VAL A 193 -2.04 -25.80 5.76
N PHE A 194 -2.18 -26.74 4.83
CA PHE A 194 -2.57 -26.49 3.46
C PHE A 194 -4.01 -26.97 3.26
N ILE A 195 -4.92 -26.07 2.89
CA ILE A 195 -6.32 -26.41 2.58
C ILE A 195 -6.53 -26.31 1.08
N THR A 196 -6.97 -27.40 0.44
CA THR A 196 -7.27 -27.36 -0.99
C THR A 196 -8.54 -26.55 -1.28
N CYS A 197 -8.50 -25.74 -2.33
CA CYS A 197 -9.67 -25.09 -2.92
C CYS A 197 -10.30 -25.93 -4.05
N ASP A 198 -9.71 -27.09 -4.38
CA ASP A 198 -10.14 -27.95 -5.48
C ASP A 198 -10.24 -29.45 -5.10
N PRO A 199 -11.25 -29.82 -4.30
CA PRO A 199 -11.39 -31.18 -3.80
C PRO A 199 -11.67 -32.23 -4.89
N HIS A 200 -12.03 -31.81 -6.11
CA HIS A 200 -12.28 -32.75 -7.22
C HIS A 200 -10.97 -33.35 -7.77
N ARG A 201 -9.89 -32.56 -7.79
CA ARG A 201 -8.56 -33.00 -8.27
C ARG A 201 -7.64 -33.38 -7.13
N ASP A 202 -7.78 -32.73 -5.99
CA ASP A 202 -6.90 -32.88 -4.83
C ASP A 202 -7.42 -33.96 -3.87
N SER A 203 -7.23 -35.22 -4.24
CA SER A 203 -7.45 -36.34 -3.32
C SER A 203 -6.36 -36.39 -2.23
N PRO A 204 -6.61 -37.07 -1.09
CA PRO A 204 -5.59 -37.21 -0.04
C PRO A 204 -4.25 -37.74 -0.56
N ASP A 205 -4.27 -38.72 -1.47
CA ASP A 205 -3.05 -39.29 -2.07
C ASP A 205 -2.31 -38.28 -2.96
N VAL A 206 -3.03 -37.44 -3.70
CA VAL A 206 -2.45 -36.39 -4.54
C VAL A 206 -1.80 -35.33 -3.66
N LEU A 207 -2.52 -34.85 -2.64
CA LEU A 207 -1.97 -33.88 -1.68
C LEU A 207 -0.75 -34.42 -0.95
N LYS A 208 -0.76 -35.69 -0.54
CA LYS A 208 0.38 -36.32 0.14
C LYS A 208 1.64 -36.32 -0.73
N ARG A 209 1.50 -36.61 -2.03
CA ARG A 209 2.63 -36.58 -2.97
C ARG A 209 3.11 -35.17 -3.24
N TYR A 210 2.18 -34.25 -3.47
CA TYR A 210 2.49 -32.86 -3.74
C TYR A 210 3.21 -32.19 -2.57
N LEU A 211 2.68 -32.32 -1.35
CA LEU A 211 3.24 -31.69 -0.15
C LEU A 211 4.56 -32.31 0.30
N ALA A 212 4.84 -33.56 -0.07
CA ALA A 212 6.12 -34.23 0.22
C ALA A 212 7.31 -33.58 -0.50
N GLU A 213 7.09 -32.78 -1.55
CA GLU A 213 8.14 -32.06 -2.26
C GLU A 213 8.60 -30.79 -1.52
N PHE A 214 7.79 -30.28 -0.59
CA PHE A 214 8.04 -29.01 0.11
C PHE A 214 8.59 -29.23 1.52
N HIS A 215 7.75 -29.62 2.47
CA HIS A 215 8.17 -29.83 3.86
C HIS A 215 7.31 -30.90 4.56
N PRO A 216 7.93 -31.85 5.28
CA PRO A 216 7.24 -33.02 5.83
C PRO A 216 6.22 -32.71 6.94
N ASP A 217 6.35 -31.55 7.61
CA ASP A 217 5.39 -31.15 8.66
C ASP A 217 4.11 -30.50 8.09
N ILE A 218 4.02 -30.23 6.77
CA ILE A 218 2.83 -29.61 6.16
C ILE A 218 1.65 -30.56 6.16
N ILE A 219 0.57 -30.15 6.82
CA ILE A 219 -0.67 -30.92 6.87
C ILE A 219 -1.59 -30.47 5.74
N GLY A 220 -1.70 -31.31 4.69
CA GLY A 220 -2.72 -31.14 3.65
C GLY A 220 -4.10 -31.57 4.13
N LEU A 221 -5.10 -30.72 3.89
CA LEU A 221 -6.52 -30.95 4.19
C LEU A 221 -7.35 -30.89 2.89
N THR A 222 -8.26 -31.84 2.75
CA THR A 222 -9.26 -31.95 1.67
C THR A 222 -10.60 -32.40 2.26
N GLY A 223 -11.66 -32.46 1.44
CA GLY A 223 -12.99 -32.81 1.91
C GLY A 223 -14.04 -32.80 0.81
N SER A 224 -15.30 -32.79 1.20
CA SER A 224 -16.37 -32.57 0.23
C SER A 224 -16.34 -31.13 -0.30
N TYR A 225 -16.92 -30.91 -1.48
CA TYR A 225 -17.03 -29.56 -2.04
C TYR A 225 -17.76 -28.60 -1.08
N ASP A 226 -18.79 -29.08 -0.39
CA ASP A 226 -19.54 -28.27 0.57
C ASP A 226 -18.73 -27.93 1.82
N ASP A 227 -17.92 -28.86 2.34
CA ASP A 227 -17.06 -28.61 3.50
C ASP A 227 -15.94 -27.60 3.18
N ILE A 228 -15.31 -27.75 2.01
CA ILE A 228 -14.32 -26.78 1.51
C ILE A 228 -14.99 -25.42 1.30
N LYS A 229 -16.19 -25.38 0.70
CA LYS A 229 -16.92 -24.13 0.48
C LYS A 229 -17.26 -23.41 1.78
N GLN A 230 -17.69 -24.15 2.80
CA GLN A 230 -17.97 -23.60 4.12
C GLN A 230 -16.69 -23.09 4.80
N THR A 231 -15.60 -23.86 4.71
CA THR A 231 -14.29 -23.47 5.25
C THR A 231 -13.79 -22.20 4.59
N CYS A 232 -13.76 -22.14 3.26
CA CYS A 232 -13.40 -20.94 2.50
C CYS A 232 -14.26 -19.73 2.92
N LYS A 233 -15.58 -19.91 3.13
CA LYS A 233 -16.46 -18.85 3.62
C LYS A 233 -16.08 -18.35 5.02
N HIS A 234 -15.71 -19.24 5.94
CA HIS A 234 -15.27 -18.87 7.30
C HIS A 234 -13.97 -18.06 7.28
N TYR A 235 -13.06 -18.39 6.36
CA TYR A 235 -11.81 -17.67 6.17
C TYR A 235 -11.92 -16.50 5.19
N ARG A 236 -13.12 -16.23 4.66
CA ARG A 236 -13.39 -15.20 3.64
C ARG A 236 -12.54 -15.36 2.37
N VAL A 237 -12.19 -16.60 2.05
CA VAL A 237 -11.52 -16.98 0.82
C VAL A 237 -12.57 -17.16 -0.26
N TYR A 238 -12.44 -16.39 -1.32
CA TYR A 238 -13.24 -16.58 -2.52
C TYR A 238 -12.59 -17.66 -3.36
N PHE A 239 -13.41 -18.59 -3.85
CA PHE A 239 -13.01 -19.53 -4.90
C PHE A 239 -14.14 -19.65 -5.92
N SER A 240 -13.75 -19.85 -7.18
CA SER A 240 -14.67 -19.98 -8.29
C SER A 240 -14.26 -21.20 -9.11
N THR A 241 -15.22 -22.09 -9.37
CA THR A 241 -15.05 -23.20 -10.29
C THR A 241 -15.77 -22.83 -11.59
N PRO A 242 -15.10 -22.89 -12.76
CA PRO A 242 -15.76 -22.60 -14.03
C PRO A 242 -16.97 -23.52 -14.28
N PRO A 243 -18.12 -23.00 -14.70
CA PRO A 243 -19.37 -23.76 -14.80
C PRO A 243 -19.40 -24.79 -15.95
N ASP A 244 -18.55 -24.64 -16.98
CA ASP A 244 -18.62 -25.40 -18.24
C ASP A 244 -17.41 -26.33 -18.45
N LEU A 245 -17.03 -27.08 -17.42
CA LEU A 245 -15.87 -27.96 -17.47
C LEU A 245 -16.13 -29.27 -18.23
N LYS A 246 -15.41 -29.48 -19.33
CA LYS A 246 -15.34 -30.79 -19.98
C LYS A 246 -14.39 -31.70 -19.21
N PRO A 247 -14.66 -33.01 -19.12
CA PRO A 247 -13.73 -33.96 -18.48
C PRO A 247 -12.33 -33.86 -19.10
N GLY A 248 -11.32 -33.59 -18.27
CA GLY A 248 -9.92 -33.45 -18.69
C GLY A 248 -9.46 -32.04 -19.11
N GLN A 249 -10.32 -31.01 -19.02
CA GLN A 249 -9.88 -29.63 -19.16
C GLN A 249 -9.31 -29.11 -17.83
N ASP A 250 -8.13 -28.50 -17.91
CA ASP A 250 -7.52 -27.79 -16.80
C ASP A 250 -8.25 -26.46 -16.56
N TYR A 251 -8.50 -26.12 -15.29
CA TYR A 251 -9.07 -24.84 -14.90
C TYR A 251 -8.29 -24.20 -13.78
N LEU A 252 -8.30 -22.87 -13.82
CA LEU A 252 -7.82 -22.04 -12.75
C LEU A 252 -8.93 -21.86 -11.72
N VAL A 253 -8.59 -22.16 -10.48
CA VAL A 253 -9.37 -21.80 -9.30
C VAL A 253 -8.73 -20.54 -8.75
N ASP A 254 -9.45 -19.43 -8.76
CA ASP A 254 -9.02 -18.24 -8.02
C ASP A 254 -9.00 -18.59 -6.53
N HIS A 255 -7.89 -18.36 -5.84
CA HIS A 255 -7.80 -18.56 -4.38
C HIS A 255 -7.02 -17.41 -3.73
N SER A 256 -7.14 -17.32 -2.41
CA SER A 256 -6.42 -16.34 -1.62
C SER A 256 -4.92 -16.66 -1.60
N ILE A 257 -4.08 -15.64 -1.81
CA ILE A 257 -2.61 -15.72 -1.75
C ILE A 257 -2.05 -15.26 -0.39
N PHE A 258 -2.87 -15.36 0.67
CA PHE A 258 -2.51 -14.97 2.03
C PHE A 258 -2.25 -16.21 2.89
N PHE A 259 -1.26 -16.13 3.77
CA PHE A 259 -1.18 -17.01 4.94
C PHE A 259 -1.99 -16.43 6.07
N TYR A 260 -2.87 -17.23 6.65
CA TYR A 260 -3.63 -16.87 7.83
C TYR A 260 -2.92 -17.39 9.07
N LEU A 261 -2.43 -16.47 9.89
CA LEU A 261 -1.84 -16.79 11.18
C LEU A 261 -2.94 -16.89 12.23
N MET A 262 -3.06 -18.07 12.82
CA MET A 262 -4.03 -18.39 13.88
C MET A 262 -3.28 -18.60 15.20
N ASP A 263 -3.83 -18.05 16.28
CA ASP A 263 -3.28 -18.22 17.62
C ASP A 263 -3.63 -19.59 18.23
N PRO A 264 -3.02 -19.98 19.36
CA PRO A 264 -3.33 -21.23 20.06
C PRO A 264 -4.78 -21.39 20.54
N GLU A 265 -5.56 -20.32 20.56
CA GLU A 265 -6.99 -20.35 20.89
C GLU A 265 -7.87 -20.52 19.64
N GLY A 266 -7.27 -20.55 18.44
CA GLY A 266 -7.96 -20.64 17.15
C GLY A 266 -8.49 -19.29 16.64
N ASN A 267 -8.00 -18.17 17.18
CA ASN A 267 -8.38 -16.84 16.72
C ASN A 267 -7.44 -16.36 15.61
N PHE A 268 -8.01 -15.65 14.64
CA PHE A 268 -7.23 -14.96 13.61
C PHE A 268 -6.38 -13.83 14.22
N VAL A 269 -5.09 -13.82 13.90
CA VAL A 269 -4.13 -12.80 14.33
C VAL A 269 -3.77 -11.87 13.19
N ASP A 270 -3.31 -12.43 12.07
CA ASP A 270 -2.80 -11.66 10.94
C ASP A 270 -2.89 -12.43 9.62
N ALA A 271 -2.88 -11.71 8.50
CA ALA A 271 -2.84 -12.28 7.15
C ALA A 271 -1.58 -11.79 6.42
N LEU A 272 -0.64 -12.70 6.18
CA LEU A 272 0.63 -12.41 5.52
C LEU A 272 0.47 -12.57 4.02
N GLY A 273 0.63 -11.48 3.27
CA GLY A 273 0.56 -11.49 1.81
C GLY A 273 1.87 -11.87 1.12
N ARG A 274 1.77 -12.09 -0.19
CA ARG A 274 2.92 -12.37 -1.07
C ARG A 274 4.01 -11.28 -1.05
N ASN A 275 3.68 -10.05 -0.65
CA ASN A 275 4.62 -8.94 -0.58
C ASN A 275 5.71 -9.11 0.49
N TYR A 276 5.55 -10.03 1.45
CA TYR A 276 6.54 -10.32 2.47
C TYR A 276 7.50 -11.42 2.01
N THR A 277 8.79 -11.20 2.27
CA THR A 277 9.83 -12.23 2.15
C THR A 277 9.71 -13.27 3.28
N ALA A 278 10.35 -14.44 3.15
CA ALA A 278 10.37 -15.46 4.20
C ALA A 278 10.90 -14.91 5.54
N ASP A 279 11.95 -14.07 5.49
CA ASP A 279 12.59 -13.45 6.64
C ASP A 279 11.66 -12.46 7.37
N GLU A 280 10.99 -11.59 6.61
CA GLU A 280 10.05 -10.61 7.14
C GLU A 280 8.82 -11.31 7.72
N ALA A 281 8.25 -12.28 6.98
CA ALA A 281 7.11 -13.07 7.44
C ALA A 281 7.45 -13.83 8.73
N THR A 282 8.63 -14.46 8.79
CA THR A 282 9.13 -15.12 10.01
C THR A 282 9.23 -14.14 11.18
N SER A 283 9.80 -12.96 10.95
CA SER A 283 9.97 -11.94 11.99
C SER A 283 8.62 -11.45 12.53
N ILE A 284 7.63 -11.25 11.65
CA ILE A 284 6.25 -10.85 11.99
C ILE A 284 5.57 -11.95 12.81
N VAL A 285 5.67 -13.22 12.39
CA VAL A 285 5.10 -14.35 13.15
C VAL A 285 5.74 -14.42 14.54
N GLN A 286 7.06 -14.31 14.64
CA GLN A 286 7.75 -14.34 15.92
C GLN A 286 7.40 -13.14 16.81
N SER A 287 7.16 -11.94 16.26
CA SER A 287 6.67 -10.82 17.07
C SER A 287 5.28 -11.10 17.63
N HIS A 288 4.36 -11.62 16.81
CA HIS A 288 3.03 -12.01 17.27
C HIS A 288 3.11 -13.09 18.36
N MET A 289 3.98 -14.08 18.20
CA MET A 289 4.21 -15.13 19.20
C MET A 289 4.72 -14.57 20.54
N ARG A 290 5.64 -13.61 20.52
CA ARG A 290 6.20 -12.98 21.74
C ARG A 290 5.20 -12.07 22.45
N GLU A 291 4.36 -11.38 21.69
CA GLU A 291 3.36 -10.43 22.22
C GLU A 291 2.07 -11.12 22.65
N TRP A 292 1.81 -12.33 22.16
CA TRP A 292 0.59 -13.04 22.46
C TRP A 292 0.46 -13.37 23.94
N ARG A 293 -0.75 -13.15 24.44
CA ARG A 293 -1.17 -13.46 25.81
C ARG A 293 -2.49 -14.22 25.78
N PRO A 294 -2.70 -15.17 26.69
CA PRO A 294 -3.98 -15.88 26.83
C PRO A 294 -5.15 -14.92 27.01
N ALA A 295 -6.35 -15.31 26.55
CA ALA A 295 -7.56 -14.52 26.66
C ALA A 295 -7.90 -14.10 28.10
N ALA A 296 -7.62 -14.96 29.09
CA ALA A 296 -7.85 -14.65 30.50
C ALA A 296 -7.10 -13.39 30.95
N ASP A 297 -5.84 -13.25 30.56
CA ASP A 297 -5.01 -12.08 30.90
C ASP A 297 -5.50 -10.83 30.15
N ARG A 298 -5.91 -10.98 28.88
CA ARG A 298 -6.45 -9.89 28.07
C ARG A 298 -7.76 -9.33 28.62
N GLN A 299 -8.64 -10.22 29.11
CA GLN A 299 -9.92 -9.83 29.70
C GLN A 299 -9.73 -9.09 31.02
N HIS A 300 -8.81 -9.57 31.87
CA HIS A 300 -8.47 -8.90 33.13
C HIS A 300 -8.01 -7.45 32.94
N ASP A 301 -7.15 -7.21 31.94
CA ASP A 301 -6.68 -5.85 31.62
C ASP A 301 -7.80 -4.97 31.05
N GLN A 302 -8.67 -5.53 30.21
CA GLN A 302 -9.83 -4.81 29.69
C GLN A 302 -10.81 -4.42 30.79
N ASP A 303 -11.08 -5.31 31.74
CA ASP A 303 -12.00 -5.07 32.84
C ASP A 303 -11.42 -4.06 33.84
N LYS A 304 -10.11 -4.12 34.11
CA LYS A 304 -9.40 -3.08 34.87
C LYS A 304 -9.49 -1.71 34.20
N ASN A 305 -9.25 -1.64 32.90
CA ASN A 305 -9.29 -0.37 32.16
C ASN A 305 -10.72 0.20 32.09
N LYS A 306 -11.73 -0.64 31.87
CA LYS A 306 -13.14 -0.24 31.94
C LYS A 306 -13.50 0.26 33.34
N SER A 307 -13.13 -0.47 34.39
CA SER A 307 -13.37 -0.05 35.78
C SER A 307 -12.68 1.27 36.12
N PHE A 308 -11.46 1.49 35.61
CA PHE A 308 -10.75 2.76 35.78
C PHE A 308 -11.49 3.91 35.08
N LEU A 309 -11.91 3.72 33.83
CA LEU A 309 -12.68 4.72 33.07
C LEU A 309 -14.04 5.00 33.70
N GLU A 310 -14.77 3.97 34.15
CA GLU A 310 -16.04 4.12 34.85
C GLU A 310 -15.87 4.90 36.17
N ARG A 311 -14.79 4.64 36.93
CA ARG A 311 -14.45 5.42 38.13
C ARG A 311 -14.08 6.87 37.83
N LEU A 312 -13.54 7.16 36.65
CA LEU A 312 -13.26 8.54 36.21
C LEU A 312 -14.54 9.27 35.80
N ILE A 313 -15.46 8.57 35.13
CA ILE A 313 -16.72 9.13 34.64
C ILE A 313 -17.72 9.37 35.79
N THR A 314 -17.73 8.50 36.81
CA THR A 314 -18.65 8.61 37.96
C THR A 314 -18.19 9.57 39.07
N LYS A 315 -17.01 10.18 38.95
CA LYS A 315 -16.43 11.11 39.94
C LYS A 315 -16.55 12.59 39.58
N ASN A 316 -17.25 12.93 38.50
CA ASN A 316 -17.70 14.30 38.18
C ASN A 316 -19.22 14.41 38.35
#